data_AF-A0A7V9FBY3-F1
#
_entry.id   AF-A0A7V9FBY3-F1
#
_cell.length_a   1.000
_cell.length_b   1.000
_cell.length_c   1.000
_cell.angle_alpha   90.00
_cell.angle_beta   90.00
_cell.angle_gamma   90.00
#
_symmetry.space_group_name_H-M   'P 1'
#
loop_
_entity.id
_entity.type
_entity.pdbx_description
1 polymer ?
#
loop_
_entity_poly.entity_id
_entity_poly.type
_entity_poly.pdbx_seq_one_letter_code
_entity_poly.pdbx_strand_id
1 'polypeptide(L)'
;MNVENDLADAIQLRSNGQAEEARHRLLALIATYPDEARVHFQAAWTHDVLGLEREAVPFYERALDLGLHGEDLAGALLGLGSTYRTLGEYQRSIACLRRGVEECPDKWAMEVFLAMALYNVGDHREAIERLLRTIADTSEDVSIRGYNRAITFYADKLDETW
;
A
#
# COMPACT_ATOMS: atom_id res chain seq x y z
N MET A 1 24.98 -1.99 -19.15
CA MET A 1 24.09 -1.77 -18.00
C MET A 1 22.84 -2.56 -18.25
N ASN A 2 22.42 -3.34 -17.27
CA ASN A 2 21.19 -4.12 -17.31
C ASN A 2 20.28 -3.49 -16.26
N VAL A 3 19.17 -2.89 -16.68
CA VAL A 3 18.25 -2.17 -15.79
C VAL A 3 17.84 -3.03 -14.59
N GLU A 4 17.67 -4.34 -14.78
CA GLU A 4 17.33 -5.28 -13.70
C GLU A 4 18.44 -5.43 -12.65
N ASN A 5 19.72 -5.47 -13.07
CA ASN A 5 20.83 -5.58 -12.12
C ASN A 5 21.00 -4.27 -11.35
N ASP A 6 20.96 -3.15 -12.06
CA ASP A 6 21.11 -1.82 -11.45
C ASP A 6 19.94 -1.51 -10.50
N LEU A 7 18.73 -1.98 -10.84
CA LEU A 7 17.54 -1.90 -9.98
C LEU A 7 17.67 -2.79 -8.73
N ALA A 8 18.12 -4.04 -8.89
CA ALA A 8 18.35 -4.94 -7.76
C ALA A 8 19.39 -4.36 -6.78
N ASP A 9 20.46 -3.77 -7.29
CA ASP A 9 21.47 -3.09 -6.47
C ASP A 9 20.86 -1.92 -5.68
N ALA A 10 20.01 -1.11 -6.30
CA ALA A 10 19.32 -0.01 -5.62
C ALA A 10 18.36 -0.51 -4.53
N ILE A 11 17.62 -1.59 -4.79
CA ILE A 11 16.74 -2.23 -3.79
C ILE A 11 17.55 -2.75 -2.59
N GLN A 12 18.72 -3.34 -2.85
CA GLN A 12 19.61 -3.84 -1.81
C GLN A 12 20.18 -2.69 -0.96
N LEU A 13 20.58 -1.59 -1.59
CA LEU A 13 21.02 -0.38 -0.89
C LEU A 13 19.95 0.13 0.07
N ARG A 14 18.69 0.24 -0.37
CA ARG A 14 17.57 0.63 0.50
C ARG A 14 17.42 -0.34 1.67
N SER A 15 17.43 -1.64 1.40
CA SER A 15 17.30 -2.69 2.43
C SER A 15 18.43 -2.66 3.47
N ASN A 16 19.61 -2.19 3.09
CA ASN A 16 20.77 -2.02 3.98
C ASN A 16 20.76 -0.68 4.75
N GLY A 17 19.67 0.09 4.68
CA GLY A 17 19.57 1.42 5.32
C GLY A 17 20.25 2.55 4.55
N GLN A 18 20.74 2.29 3.33
CA GLN A 18 21.39 3.27 2.47
C GLN A 18 20.37 3.89 1.49
N ALA A 19 19.22 4.32 2.00
CA ALA A 19 18.08 4.76 1.19
C ALA A 19 18.37 6.01 0.33
N GLU A 20 19.21 6.94 0.80
CA GLU A 20 19.62 8.10 -0.01
C GLU A 20 20.46 7.71 -1.25
N GLU A 21 21.40 6.78 -1.09
CA GLU A 21 22.17 6.28 -2.24
C GLU A 21 21.26 5.50 -3.19
N ALA A 22 20.35 4.67 -2.67
CA ALA A 22 19.33 4.00 -3.48
C ALA A 22 18.50 5.01 -4.28
N ARG A 23 18.07 6.11 -3.66
CA ARG A 23 17.32 7.18 -4.32
C ARG A 23 18.12 7.78 -5.48
N HIS A 24 19.39 8.13 -5.27
CA HIS A 24 20.25 8.64 -6.36
C HIS A 24 20.37 7.66 -7.53
N ARG A 25 20.56 6.36 -7.24
CA ARG A 25 20.65 5.31 -8.27
C ARG A 25 19.34 5.18 -9.04
N LEU A 26 18.21 5.19 -8.35
CA LEU A 26 16.88 5.07 -8.97
C LEU A 26 16.57 6.28 -9.85
N LEU A 27 16.91 7.50 -9.41
CA LEU A 27 16.73 8.70 -10.23
C LEU A 27 17.60 8.68 -11.50
N ALA A 28 18.84 8.17 -11.40
CA ALA A 28 19.69 7.98 -12.57
C ALA A 28 19.14 6.90 -13.53
N LEU A 29 18.53 5.84 -12.98
CA LEU A 29 17.84 4.83 -13.79
C LEU A 29 16.62 5.40 -14.49
N ILE A 30 15.81 6.23 -13.83
CA ILE A 30 14.66 6.91 -14.47
C ILE A 30 15.13 7.81 -15.62
N ALA A 31 16.24 8.52 -15.46
CA ALA A 31 16.79 9.36 -16.53
C ALA A 31 17.22 8.54 -17.76
N THR A 32 17.58 7.26 -17.58
CA THR A 32 18.03 6.36 -18.64
C THR A 32 16.88 5.52 -19.22
N TYR A 33 15.94 5.10 -18.37
CA TYR A 33 14.81 4.23 -18.67
C TYR A 33 13.50 4.87 -18.15
N PRO A 34 13.03 5.97 -18.77
CA PRO A 34 11.93 6.77 -18.24
C PRO A 34 10.57 6.08 -18.29
N ASP A 35 10.43 4.99 -19.06
CA ASP A 35 9.20 4.23 -19.21
C ASP A 35 9.24 2.86 -18.51
N GLU A 36 10.25 2.61 -17.66
CA GLU A 36 10.33 1.39 -16.86
C GLU A 36 9.50 1.51 -15.57
N ALA A 37 8.30 0.94 -15.58
CA ALA A 37 7.32 1.06 -14.49
C ALA A 37 7.90 0.67 -13.13
N ARG A 38 8.68 -0.41 -13.09
CA ARG A 38 9.23 -0.95 -11.84
C ARG A 38 10.28 -0.03 -11.22
N VAL A 39 11.05 0.69 -12.03
CA VAL A 39 12.04 1.67 -11.54
C VAL A 39 11.32 2.83 -10.86
N HIS A 40 10.23 3.34 -11.45
CA HIS A 40 9.39 4.38 -10.83
C HIS A 40 8.78 3.92 -9.51
N PHE A 41 8.24 2.70 -9.45
CA PHE A 41 7.72 2.14 -8.19
C PHE A 41 8.79 2.07 -7.10
N GLN A 42 9.97 1.55 -7.42
CA GLN A 42 11.05 1.44 -6.44
C GLN A 42 11.58 2.82 -6.03
N ALA A 43 11.60 3.81 -6.92
CA ALA A 43 11.90 5.20 -6.58
C ALA A 43 10.88 5.74 -5.57
N ALA A 44 9.59 5.56 -5.84
CA ALA A 44 8.50 6.01 -4.96
C ALA A 44 8.63 5.42 -3.54
N TRP A 45 8.79 4.10 -3.44
CA TRP A 45 8.97 3.41 -2.16
C TRP A 45 10.24 3.91 -1.43
N THR A 46 11.32 4.17 -2.16
CA THR A 46 12.53 4.72 -1.55
C THR A 46 12.32 6.13 -0.99
N HIS A 47 11.51 6.96 -1.65
CA HIS A 47 11.13 8.27 -1.11
C HIS A 47 10.28 8.14 0.15
N ASP A 48 9.32 7.21 0.19
CA ASP A 48 8.54 6.95 1.43
C ASP A 48 9.44 6.52 2.59
N VAL A 49 10.43 5.64 2.35
CA VAL A 49 11.39 5.22 3.39
C VAL A 49 12.20 6.40 3.95
N LEU A 50 12.40 7.44 3.14
CA LEU A 50 13.09 8.68 3.53
C LEU A 50 12.15 9.73 4.15
N GLY A 51 10.84 9.47 4.24
CA GLY A 51 9.86 10.46 4.70
C GLY A 51 9.65 11.60 3.71
N LEU A 52 9.81 11.31 2.41
CA LEU A 52 9.61 12.25 1.31
C LEU A 52 8.28 11.96 0.59
N GLU A 53 7.18 11.85 1.35
CA GLU A 53 5.90 11.35 0.85
C GLU A 53 5.37 12.18 -0.33
N ARG A 54 5.52 13.51 -0.27
CA ARG A 54 5.08 14.39 -1.35
C ARG A 54 5.87 14.17 -2.65
N GLU A 55 7.15 13.83 -2.55
CA GLU A 55 7.99 13.49 -3.71
C GLU A 55 7.72 12.08 -4.23
N ALA A 56 7.25 11.16 -3.39
CA ALA A 56 6.94 9.79 -3.78
C ALA A 56 5.74 9.68 -4.74
N VAL A 57 4.70 10.52 -4.53
CA VAL A 57 3.45 10.51 -5.30
C VAL A 57 3.64 10.44 -6.83
N PRO A 58 4.37 11.38 -7.48
CA PRO A 58 4.50 11.36 -8.94
C PRO A 58 5.17 10.09 -9.47
N PHE A 59 6.06 9.47 -8.69
CA PHE A 59 6.71 8.21 -9.09
C PHE A 59 5.73 7.03 -9.00
N TYR A 60 4.91 6.95 -7.95
CA TYR A 60 3.86 5.92 -7.89
C TYR A 60 2.84 6.07 -9.02
N GLU A 61 2.34 7.30 -9.24
CA GLU A 61 1.38 7.58 -10.32
C GLU A 61 1.97 7.18 -11.67
N ARG A 62 3.21 7.58 -11.95
CA ARG A 62 3.90 7.20 -13.18
C ARG A 62 4.08 5.69 -13.33
N ALA A 63 4.42 5.00 -12.25
CA ALA A 63 4.57 3.54 -12.27
C ALA A 63 3.25 2.85 -12.61
N LEU A 64 2.14 3.29 -12.00
CA LEU A 64 0.80 2.76 -12.28
C LEU A 64 0.35 3.06 -13.72
N ASP A 65 0.62 4.25 -14.23
CA ASP A 65 0.31 4.65 -15.62
C ASP A 65 1.08 3.82 -16.66
N LEU A 66 2.30 3.40 -16.33
CA LEU A 66 3.14 2.56 -17.19
C LEU A 66 2.73 1.08 -17.19
N GLY A 67 1.81 0.67 -16.31
CA GLY A 67 1.22 -0.67 -16.31
C GLY A 67 1.99 -1.69 -15.45
N LEU A 68 1.95 -1.51 -14.14
CA LEU A 68 2.39 -2.55 -13.20
C LEU A 68 1.41 -3.71 -13.13
N HIS A 69 1.93 -4.89 -12.78
CA HIS A 69 1.15 -6.10 -12.55
C HIS A 69 1.67 -6.88 -11.34
N GLY A 70 0.87 -7.82 -10.83
CA GLY A 70 1.26 -8.73 -9.75
C GLY A 70 1.66 -8.01 -8.45
N GLU A 71 2.73 -8.48 -7.80
CA GLU A 71 3.20 -7.93 -6.53
C GLU A 71 3.61 -6.46 -6.62
N ASP A 72 4.17 -6.01 -7.75
CA ASP A 72 4.57 -4.62 -7.91
C ASP A 72 3.35 -3.69 -8.01
N LEU A 73 2.27 -4.13 -8.68
CA LEU A 73 0.99 -3.39 -8.71
C LEU A 73 0.39 -3.27 -7.31
N ALA A 74 0.32 -4.38 -6.58
CA ALA A 74 -0.16 -4.39 -5.21
C ALA A 74 0.68 -3.47 -4.30
N GLY A 75 2.01 -3.56 -4.41
CA GLY A 75 2.93 -2.71 -3.67
C GLY A 75 2.74 -1.23 -3.98
N ALA A 76 2.59 -0.87 -5.25
CA ALA A 76 2.40 0.51 -5.68
C ALA A 76 1.05 1.10 -5.23
N LEU A 77 -0.05 0.34 -5.34
CA LEU A 77 -1.37 0.78 -4.88
C LEU A 77 -1.43 0.94 -3.36
N LEU A 78 -0.80 0.03 -2.61
CA LEU A 78 -0.72 0.10 -1.15
C LEU A 78 0.15 1.30 -0.71
N GLY A 79 1.33 1.42 -1.32
CA GLY A 79 2.27 2.51 -1.09
C GLY A 79 1.62 3.86 -1.34
N LEU A 80 1.13 4.10 -2.55
CA LEU A 80 0.46 5.34 -2.93
C LEU A 80 -0.75 5.66 -2.04
N GLY A 81 -1.59 4.65 -1.76
CA GLY A 81 -2.72 4.79 -0.86
C GLY A 81 -2.29 5.25 0.54
N SER A 82 -1.25 4.65 1.10
CA SER A 82 -0.67 5.05 2.38
C SER A 82 -0.06 6.46 2.32
N THR A 83 0.70 6.78 1.28
CA THR A 83 1.32 8.10 1.06
C THR A 83 0.26 9.20 1.02
N TYR A 84 -0.83 9.02 0.27
CA TYR A 84 -1.95 9.96 0.27
C TYR A 84 -2.56 10.15 1.67
N ARG A 85 -2.70 9.08 2.44
CA ARG A 85 -3.22 9.16 3.82
C ARG A 85 -2.31 10.00 4.70
N THR A 86 -1.00 9.76 4.65
CA THR A 86 0.00 10.53 5.41
C THR A 86 -0.02 12.01 5.04
N LEU A 87 -0.23 12.33 3.76
CA LEU A 87 -0.35 13.71 3.27
C LEU A 87 -1.69 14.39 3.61
N GLY A 88 -2.64 13.67 4.23
CA GLY A 88 -3.98 14.18 4.52
C GLY A 88 -4.94 14.16 3.33
N GLU A 89 -4.53 13.57 2.20
CA GLU A 89 -5.32 13.45 0.97
C GLU A 89 -6.24 12.23 1.04
N TYR A 90 -7.06 12.16 2.09
CA TYR A 90 -7.78 10.95 2.48
C TYR A 90 -8.69 10.38 1.39
N GLN A 91 -9.31 11.23 0.56
CA GLN A 91 -10.22 10.73 -0.47
C GLN A 91 -9.47 10.07 -1.64
N ARG A 92 -8.27 10.58 -1.96
CA ARG A 92 -7.38 9.92 -2.93
C ARG A 92 -6.83 8.62 -2.36
N SER A 93 -6.50 8.60 -1.07
CA SER A 93 -6.11 7.39 -0.35
C SER A 93 -7.19 6.30 -0.44
N ILE A 94 -8.43 6.63 -0.07
CA ILE A 94 -9.56 5.70 -0.12
C ILE A 94 -9.79 5.19 -1.55
N ALA A 95 -9.80 6.07 -2.55
CA ALA A 95 -9.98 5.66 -3.95
C ALA A 95 -8.87 4.69 -4.40
N CYS A 96 -7.61 5.00 -4.08
CA CYS A 96 -6.46 4.17 -4.42
C CYS A 96 -6.51 2.80 -3.72
N LEU A 97 -6.85 2.77 -2.42
CA LEU A 97 -6.91 1.55 -1.62
C LEU A 97 -8.12 0.68 -1.99
N ARG A 98 -9.28 1.27 -2.33
CA ARG A 98 -10.42 0.51 -2.86
C ARG A 98 -10.07 -0.16 -4.18
N ARG A 99 -9.40 0.56 -5.09
CA ARG A 99 -8.84 -0.04 -6.31
C ARG A 99 -7.88 -1.20 -5.98
N GLY A 100 -7.02 -1.03 -4.97
CA GLY A 100 -6.14 -2.09 -4.47
C GLY A 100 -6.88 -3.33 -3.97
N VAL A 101 -7.97 -3.16 -3.21
CA VAL A 101 -8.83 -4.28 -2.76
C VAL A 101 -9.49 -4.99 -3.95
N GLU A 102 -9.92 -4.27 -4.97
CA GLU A 102 -10.58 -4.83 -6.15
C GLU A 102 -9.58 -5.58 -7.07
N GLU A 103 -8.41 -5.00 -7.33
CA GLU A 103 -7.41 -5.56 -8.25
C GLU A 103 -6.51 -6.61 -7.58
N CYS A 104 -6.38 -6.59 -6.25
CA CYS A 104 -5.51 -7.47 -5.47
C CYS A 104 -6.25 -8.05 -4.24
N PRO A 105 -7.31 -8.84 -4.43
CA PRO A 105 -8.22 -9.28 -3.35
C PRO A 105 -7.56 -10.19 -2.30
N ASP A 106 -6.39 -10.75 -2.59
CA ASP A 106 -5.60 -11.59 -1.66
C ASP A 106 -4.63 -10.77 -0.79
N LYS A 107 -4.52 -9.46 -1.02
CA LYS A 107 -3.62 -8.55 -0.29
C LYS A 107 -4.34 -7.87 0.87
N TRP A 108 -4.56 -8.60 1.95
CA TRP A 108 -5.28 -8.15 3.15
C TRP A 108 -4.74 -6.86 3.78
N ALA A 109 -3.47 -6.51 3.56
CA ALA A 109 -2.93 -5.22 3.97
C ALA A 109 -3.73 -4.04 3.38
N MET A 110 -4.27 -4.18 2.16
CA MET A 110 -5.12 -3.15 1.54
C MET A 110 -6.36 -2.82 2.39
N GLU A 111 -7.05 -3.85 2.90
CA GLU A 111 -8.25 -3.66 3.75
C GLU A 111 -7.90 -2.93 5.05
N VAL A 112 -6.75 -3.25 5.65
CA VAL A 112 -6.27 -2.59 6.87
C VAL A 112 -5.94 -1.12 6.62
N PHE A 113 -5.20 -0.82 5.55
CA PHE A 113 -4.87 0.57 5.21
C PHE A 113 -6.10 1.37 4.77
N LEU A 114 -7.05 0.73 4.07
CA LEU A 114 -8.34 1.34 3.72
C LEU A 114 -9.13 1.69 4.98
N ALA A 115 -9.19 0.81 5.97
CA ALA A 115 -9.82 1.09 7.26
C ALA A 115 -9.17 2.28 7.98
N MET A 116 -7.83 2.43 7.92
CA MET A 116 -7.15 3.60 8.47
C MET A 116 -7.57 4.90 7.76
N ALA A 117 -7.67 4.88 6.42
CA ALA A 117 -8.09 6.04 5.64
C ALA A 117 -9.58 6.39 5.88
N LEU A 118 -10.45 5.38 6.00
CA LEU A 118 -11.87 5.55 6.37
C LEU A 118 -12.02 6.16 7.77
N TYR A 119 -11.20 5.72 8.73
CA TYR A 119 -11.15 6.32 10.05
C TYR A 119 -10.79 7.81 9.99
N ASN A 120 -9.82 8.20 9.15
CA ASN A 120 -9.41 9.60 9.01
C ASN A 120 -10.54 10.54 8.54
N VAL A 121 -11.57 10.01 7.87
CA VAL A 121 -12.71 10.80 7.37
C VAL A 121 -13.98 10.63 8.20
N GLY A 122 -13.89 9.93 9.34
CA GLY A 122 -15.02 9.71 10.24
C GLY A 122 -15.91 8.51 9.89
N ASP A 123 -15.57 7.73 8.87
CA ASP A 123 -16.31 6.52 8.51
C ASP A 123 -15.88 5.33 9.37
N HIS A 124 -16.09 5.48 10.68
CA HIS A 124 -15.63 4.53 11.68
C HIS A 124 -16.35 3.19 11.59
N ARG A 125 -17.61 3.19 11.13
CA ARG A 125 -18.40 1.96 10.97
C ARG A 125 -17.78 1.06 9.90
N GLU A 126 -17.56 1.59 8.70
CA GLU A 126 -16.98 0.81 7.60
C GLU A 126 -15.52 0.41 7.93
N ALA A 127 -14.77 1.29 8.60
CA ALA A 127 -13.41 0.98 9.05
C ALA A 127 -13.36 -0.22 10.00
N ILE A 128 -14.18 -0.24 11.05
CA ILE A 128 -14.19 -1.34 12.03
C ILE A 128 -14.76 -2.61 11.41
N GLU A 129 -15.81 -2.52 10.59
CA GLU A 129 -16.33 -3.70 9.87
C GLU A 129 -15.23 -4.40 9.08
N ARG A 130 -14.45 -3.63 8.31
CA ARG A 130 -13.34 -4.19 7.50
C ARG A 130 -12.26 -4.83 8.34
N LEU A 131 -11.87 -4.20 9.44
CA LEU A 131 -10.87 -4.76 10.34
C LEU A 131 -11.36 -6.06 10.99
N LEU A 132 -12.63 -6.13 11.40
CA LEU A 132 -13.19 -7.35 11.99
C LEU A 132 -13.25 -8.49 10.98
N ARG A 133 -13.66 -8.22 9.73
CA ARG A 133 -13.63 -9.21 8.65
C ARG A 133 -12.20 -9.67 8.36
N THR A 134 -11.28 -8.73 8.22
CA THR A 134 -9.85 -9.03 7.99
C THR A 134 -9.27 -9.90 9.10
N ILE A 135 -9.52 -9.56 10.37
CA ILE A 135 -9.07 -10.35 11.53
C ILE A 135 -9.70 -11.74 11.52
N ALA A 136 -11.00 -11.85 11.22
CA ALA A 136 -11.69 -13.13 11.17
C ALA A 136 -11.06 -14.06 10.11
N ASP A 137 -10.75 -13.53 8.93
CA ASP A 137 -10.26 -14.32 7.78
C ASP A 137 -8.76 -14.63 7.84
N THR A 138 -7.97 -13.78 8.51
CA THR A 138 -6.50 -13.87 8.47
C THR A 138 -5.85 -14.32 9.77
N SER A 139 -6.54 -14.24 10.90
CA SER A 139 -5.92 -14.50 12.20
C SER A 139 -5.57 -15.97 12.37
N GLU A 140 -4.30 -16.24 12.72
CA GLU A 140 -3.85 -17.57 13.15
C GLU A 140 -4.04 -17.80 14.66
N ASP A 141 -4.41 -16.77 15.43
CA ASP A 141 -4.69 -16.91 16.86
C ASP A 141 -5.86 -17.89 17.11
N VAL A 142 -5.63 -18.85 18.02
CA VAL A 142 -6.58 -19.93 18.31
C VAL A 142 -7.88 -19.39 18.91
N SER A 143 -7.80 -18.38 19.78
CA SER A 143 -8.98 -17.81 20.43
C SER A 143 -9.84 -17.04 19.42
N ILE A 144 -9.22 -16.23 18.56
CA ILE A 144 -9.93 -15.48 17.51
C ILE A 144 -10.60 -16.43 16.52
N ARG A 145 -9.91 -17.48 16.07
CA ARG A 145 -10.50 -18.50 15.18
C ARG A 145 -11.69 -19.21 15.82
N GLY A 146 -11.63 -19.49 17.13
CA GLY A 146 -12.75 -20.02 17.89
C GLY A 146 -14.01 -19.13 17.87
N TYR A 147 -13.83 -17.81 17.74
CA TYR A 147 -14.90 -16.82 17.65
C TYR A 147 -15.17 -16.27 16.25
N ASN A 148 -14.53 -16.80 15.19
CA ASN A 148 -14.65 -16.29 13.81
C ASN A 148 -16.11 -16.06 13.39
N ARG A 149 -17.00 -17.05 13.60
CA ARG A 149 -18.43 -16.93 13.25
C ARG A 149 -19.12 -15.75 13.94
N ALA A 150 -18.79 -15.49 15.20
CA ALA A 150 -19.35 -14.38 15.95
C ALA A 150 -18.77 -13.04 15.47
N ILE A 151 -17.46 -12.96 15.29
CA ILE A 151 -16.77 -11.77 14.79
C ILE A 151 -17.34 -11.35 13.43
N THR A 152 -17.45 -12.29 12.48
CA THR A 152 -18.02 -12.03 11.16
C THR A 152 -19.50 -11.65 11.23
N PHE A 153 -20.27 -12.25 12.14
CA PHE A 153 -21.69 -11.93 12.30
C PHE A 153 -21.93 -10.51 12.82
N TYR A 154 -21.09 -10.04 13.75
CA TYR A 154 -21.23 -8.72 14.37
C TYR A 154 -20.53 -7.59 13.59
N ALA A 155 -19.68 -7.92 12.61
CA ALA A 155 -18.86 -6.94 11.89
C ALA A 155 -19.67 -5.77 11.29
N ASP A 156 -20.88 -6.02 10.79
CA ASP A 156 -21.79 -5.02 10.19
C ASP A 156 -22.89 -4.51 11.16
N LYS A 157 -22.93 -5.01 12.41
CA LYS A 157 -24.02 -4.79 13.41
C LYS A 157 -23.55 -4.08 14.68
N LEU A 158 -22.48 -3.29 14.57
CA LEU A 158 -21.82 -2.67 15.73
C LEU A 158 -22.72 -1.71 16.53
N ASP A 159 -23.77 -1.17 15.90
CA ASP A 159 -24.71 -0.24 16.53
C ASP A 159 -26.03 -0.92 16.95
N GLU A 160 -26.19 -2.22 16.70
CA GLU A 160 -27.42 -2.95 17.02
C GLU A 160 -27.45 -3.38 18.49
N THR A 161 -28.64 -3.35 19.08
CA THR A 161 -28.90 -3.90 20.41
C THR A 161 -30.09 -4.87 20.30
N TRP A 162 -30.05 -5.97 21.06
CA TRP A 162 -31.03 -7.05 21.01
C TRP A 162 -31.42 -7.51 22.41
#